data_AF-A0A9P6ZZK0-F1
#
_entry.id   AF-A0A9P6ZZK0-F1
#
_cell.length_a   1.000
_cell.length_b   1.000
_cell.length_c   1.000
_cell.angle_alpha   90.00
_cell.angle_beta   90.00
_cell.angle_gamma   90.00
#
_symmetry.space_group_name_H-M   'P 1'
#
loop_
_entity.id
_entity.type
_entity.pdbx_description
1 polymer ?
#
loop_
_entity_poly.entity_id
_entity_poly.type
_entity_poly.pdbx_seq_one_letter_code
_entity_poly.pdbx_strand_id
1 'polypeptide(L)'
;MSSLENILELGWVLWGLNYANMAVTTSWAYDSFLTLADEVAFLTQSQWKLAKLLYIVCRYVTCGYLTLEMLVAFQPMMSIHMCQVIYSINTYLGGFIVVCAEAVFLIRVCAIWGFRRSVVVLFSISGLMYVTAATVVLSIIRSPPTITKSPIPVTSCLETGSDKTIIILYVILVAAEIQIWVFALYKVAASYWHRGVRNRLLEQLIHHNMIYLTCGLVFSLGVILTTARLNVSYGFMIVRFLRNWQVTVHAFLVTKMYRGLWRADRRRALLEPDSFSLATFHAAPGVSTQA
;
A
#
# COMPACT_ATOMS: atom_id res chain seq x y z
N MET A 1 -40.37 6.99 -15.26
CA MET A 1 -39.66 5.78 -15.72
C MET A 1 -38.15 5.90 -15.59
N SER A 2 -37.52 6.97 -16.10
CA SER A 2 -36.06 7.19 -16.00
C SER A 2 -35.48 7.16 -14.58
N SER A 3 -36.21 7.64 -13.56
CA SER A 3 -35.73 7.65 -12.17
C SER A 3 -35.67 6.24 -11.53
N LEU A 4 -36.63 5.36 -11.84
CA LEU A 4 -36.67 4.01 -11.26
C LEU A 4 -35.60 3.10 -11.85
N GLU A 5 -35.38 3.21 -13.16
CA GLU A 5 -34.33 2.48 -13.89
C GLU A 5 -32.94 2.88 -13.38
N ASN A 6 -32.69 4.17 -13.17
CA ASN A 6 -31.45 4.66 -12.56
C ASN A 6 -31.24 4.14 -11.12
N ILE A 7 -32.31 4.01 -10.32
CA ILE A 7 -32.22 3.46 -8.95
C ILE A 7 -31.91 1.96 -8.98
N LEU A 8 -32.48 1.22 -9.93
CA LEU A 8 -32.23 -0.22 -10.09
C LEU A 8 -30.79 -0.49 -10.52
N GLU A 9 -30.30 0.24 -11.53
CA GLU A 9 -28.91 0.19 -11.99
C GLU A 9 -27.92 0.54 -10.87
N LEU A 10 -28.21 1.60 -10.09
CA LEU A 10 -27.42 1.98 -8.92
C LEU A 10 -27.36 0.84 -7.89
N GLY A 11 -28.48 0.15 -7.66
CA GLY A 11 -28.57 -1.00 -6.76
C GLY A 11 -27.68 -2.15 -7.20
N TRP A 12 -27.71 -2.51 -8.49
CA TRP A 12 -26.87 -3.59 -9.05
C TRP A 12 -25.37 -3.29 -8.95
N VAL A 13 -24.96 -2.06 -9.30
CA VAL A 13 -23.56 -1.64 -9.18
C VAL A 13 -23.09 -1.73 -7.73
N LEU A 14 -23.89 -1.23 -6.80
CA LEU A 14 -23.57 -1.24 -5.38
C LEU A 14 -23.48 -2.66 -4.81
N TRP A 15 -24.38 -3.55 -5.23
CA TRP A 15 -24.31 -4.99 -4.91
C TRP A 15 -23.02 -5.60 -5.41
N GLY A 16 -22.70 -5.41 -6.69
CA GLY A 16 -21.48 -5.94 -7.29
C GLY A 16 -20.21 -5.48 -6.55
N LEU A 17 -20.13 -4.19 -6.21
CA LEU A 17 -18.99 -3.63 -5.47
C LEU A 17 -18.90 -4.16 -4.04
N ASN A 18 -20.03 -4.32 -3.34
CA ASN A 18 -20.05 -4.91 -2.01
C ASN A 18 -19.59 -6.38 -2.03
N TYR A 19 -20.07 -7.19 -2.96
CA TYR A 19 -19.61 -8.57 -3.13
C TYR A 19 -18.12 -8.64 -3.45
N ALA A 20 -17.63 -7.75 -4.31
CA ALA A 20 -16.21 -7.70 -4.64
C ALA A 20 -15.35 -7.29 -3.43
N ASN A 21 -15.81 -6.33 -2.61
CA ASN A 21 -15.15 -6.00 -1.35
C ASN A 21 -15.15 -7.20 -0.40
N MET A 22 -16.25 -7.95 -0.30
CA MET A 22 -16.31 -9.18 0.52
C MET A 22 -15.31 -10.22 0.05
N ALA A 23 -15.21 -10.43 -1.26
CA ALA A 23 -14.22 -11.35 -1.82
C ALA A 23 -12.79 -10.93 -1.46
N VAL A 24 -12.47 -9.63 -1.48
CA VAL A 24 -11.15 -9.13 -1.09
C VAL A 24 -10.87 -9.32 0.39
N THR A 25 -11.80 -8.92 1.27
CA THR A 25 -11.59 -9.06 2.72
C THR A 25 -11.51 -10.51 3.15
N THR A 26 -12.32 -11.39 2.55
CA THR A 26 -12.24 -12.84 2.81
C THR A 26 -10.93 -13.42 2.29
N SER A 27 -10.46 -13.01 1.11
CA SER A 27 -9.15 -13.40 0.58
C SER A 27 -8.00 -12.93 1.48
N TRP A 28 -8.08 -11.71 2.01
CA TRP A 28 -7.12 -11.17 2.97
C TRP A 28 -7.12 -11.95 4.29
N ALA A 29 -8.30 -12.23 4.83
CA ALA A 29 -8.45 -13.03 6.04
C ALA A 29 -7.90 -14.45 5.83
N TYR A 30 -8.23 -15.08 4.71
CA TYR A 30 -7.76 -16.41 4.34
C TYR A 30 -6.22 -16.47 4.23
N ASP A 31 -5.60 -15.52 3.50
CA ASP A 31 -4.14 -15.41 3.47
C ASP A 31 -3.60 -15.18 4.88
N SER A 32 -4.25 -14.35 5.70
CA SER A 32 -3.81 -14.10 7.08
C SER A 32 -3.80 -15.36 7.94
N PHE A 33 -4.83 -16.20 7.86
CA PHE A 33 -4.90 -17.47 8.60
C PHE A 33 -3.86 -18.48 8.13
N LEU A 34 -3.73 -18.68 6.81
CA LEU A 34 -2.74 -19.61 6.25
C LEU A 34 -1.30 -19.24 6.61
N THR A 35 -1.07 -17.96 6.87
CA THR A 35 0.28 -17.41 7.01
C THR A 35 0.65 -17.15 8.46
N LEU A 36 -0.26 -17.45 9.39
CA LEU A 36 -0.12 -17.19 10.82
C LEU A 36 1.04 -17.97 11.45
N ALA A 37 1.23 -19.24 11.09
CA ALA A 37 2.35 -20.04 11.60
C ALA A 37 3.71 -19.46 11.20
N ASP A 38 3.85 -19.08 9.93
CA ASP A 38 5.06 -18.41 9.43
C ASP A 38 5.25 -17.03 10.06
N GLU A 39 4.15 -16.32 10.33
CA GLU A 39 4.15 -15.01 10.94
C GLU A 39 4.62 -15.07 12.39
N VAL A 40 4.16 -16.04 13.17
CA VAL A 40 4.65 -16.26 14.54
C VAL A 40 6.14 -16.58 14.52
N ALA A 41 6.60 -17.44 13.59
CA ALA A 41 8.02 -17.73 13.41
C ALA A 41 8.81 -16.47 12.99
N PHE A 42 8.26 -15.66 12.09
CA PHE A 42 8.86 -14.39 11.67
C PHE A 42 8.97 -13.40 12.84
N LEU A 43 7.90 -13.21 13.60
CA LEU A 43 7.86 -12.28 14.73
C LEU A 43 8.79 -12.71 15.85
N THR A 44 8.94 -14.01 16.09
CA THR A 44 9.82 -14.54 17.16
C THR A 44 11.29 -14.54 16.75
N GLN A 45 11.61 -14.86 15.49
CA GLN A 45 12.99 -15.08 15.04
C GLN A 45 13.63 -13.87 14.32
N SER A 46 12.82 -12.89 13.88
CA SER A 46 13.33 -11.75 13.12
C SER A 46 13.96 -10.67 14.00
N GLN A 47 15.21 -10.31 13.68
CA GLN A 47 16.00 -9.25 14.34
C GLN A 47 15.66 -7.83 13.83
N TRP A 48 14.77 -7.69 12.85
CA TRP A 48 14.57 -6.46 12.09
C TRP A 48 13.62 -5.48 12.78
N LYS A 49 14.08 -4.72 13.78
CA LYS A 49 13.19 -3.89 14.64
C LYS A 49 12.26 -2.93 13.86
N LEU A 50 12.80 -2.12 12.93
CA LEU A 50 12.00 -1.14 12.18
C LEU A 50 11.06 -1.80 11.17
N ALA A 51 11.61 -2.74 10.42
CA ALA A 51 10.93 -3.29 9.26
C ALA A 51 9.88 -4.36 9.70
N LYS A 52 10.10 -5.01 10.86
CA LYS A 52 9.07 -5.77 11.61
C LYS A 52 7.94 -4.86 12.11
N LEU A 53 8.25 -3.68 12.65
CA LEU A 53 7.24 -2.71 13.08
C LEU A 53 6.36 -2.28 11.89
N LEU A 54 6.97 -1.91 10.77
CA LEU A 54 6.24 -1.53 9.54
C LEU A 54 5.36 -2.68 9.03
N TYR A 55 5.85 -3.92 9.09
CA TYR A 55 5.07 -5.11 8.72
C TYR A 55 3.82 -5.28 9.61
N ILE A 56 3.99 -5.22 10.95
CA ILE A 56 2.90 -5.32 11.92
C ILE A 56 1.88 -4.22 11.65
N VAL A 57 2.35 -2.98 11.52
CA VAL A 57 1.50 -1.83 11.24
C VAL A 57 0.70 -2.05 9.95
N CYS A 58 1.35 -2.35 8.82
CA CYS A 58 0.64 -2.57 7.56
C CYS A 58 -0.39 -3.69 7.67
N ARG A 59 -0.08 -4.77 8.39
CA ARG A 59 -0.98 -5.94 8.51
C ARG A 59 -2.19 -5.65 9.39
N TYR A 60 -1.98 -5.25 10.63
CA TYR A 60 -3.06 -5.09 11.61
C TYR A 60 -3.90 -3.83 11.36
N VAL A 61 -3.28 -2.75 10.87
CA VAL A 61 -4.03 -1.55 10.47
C VAL A 61 -4.92 -1.87 9.26
N THR A 62 -4.45 -2.68 8.31
CA THR A 62 -5.29 -3.14 7.18
C THR A 62 -6.47 -3.99 7.65
N CYS A 63 -6.29 -4.86 8.65
CA CYS A 63 -7.42 -5.59 9.25
C CYS A 63 -8.48 -4.63 9.83
N GLY A 64 -8.05 -3.60 10.56
CA GLY A 64 -8.96 -2.57 11.08
C GLY A 64 -9.68 -1.80 9.95
N TYR A 65 -8.93 -1.39 8.93
CA TYR A 65 -9.43 -0.69 7.75
C TYR A 65 -10.53 -1.48 7.01
N LEU A 66 -10.27 -2.77 6.75
CA LEU A 66 -11.24 -3.66 6.08
C LEU A 66 -12.48 -3.93 6.95
N THR A 67 -12.30 -4.04 8.26
CA THR A 67 -13.43 -4.23 9.20
C THR A 67 -14.35 -3.02 9.21
N LEU A 68 -13.80 -1.81 9.19
CA LEU A 68 -14.59 -0.58 9.12
C LEU A 68 -15.32 -0.43 7.78
N GLU A 69 -14.70 -0.78 6.66
CA GLU A 69 -15.40 -0.84 5.37
C GLU A 69 -16.57 -1.82 5.42
N MET A 70 -16.39 -3.01 6.01
CA MET A 70 -17.46 -4.01 6.11
C MET A 70 -18.59 -3.58 7.04
N LEU A 71 -18.25 -2.87 8.13
CA LEU A 71 -19.24 -2.30 9.02
C LEU A 71 -20.16 -1.32 8.29
N VAL A 72 -19.60 -0.46 7.44
CA VAL A 72 -20.38 0.50 6.64
C VAL A 72 -21.17 -0.20 5.52
N ALA A 73 -20.60 -1.25 4.92
CA ALA A 73 -21.25 -1.99 3.84
C ALA A 73 -22.48 -2.78 4.34
N PHE A 74 -22.44 -3.34 5.55
CA PHE A 74 -23.48 -4.24 6.05
C PHE A 74 -24.45 -3.67 7.06
N GLN A 75 -24.16 -2.52 7.68
CA GLN A 75 -25.11 -1.87 8.58
C GLN A 75 -26.01 -0.95 7.74
N PRO A 76 -27.34 -1.18 7.67
CA PRO A 76 -28.25 -0.37 6.86
C PRO A 76 -28.87 0.82 7.61
N MET A 77 -28.70 0.92 8.94
CA MET A 77 -29.34 1.93 9.80
C MET A 77 -28.36 2.79 10.60
N MET A 78 -27.20 3.10 10.04
CA MET A 78 -26.22 3.96 10.70
C MET A 78 -26.59 5.44 10.53
N SER A 79 -26.37 6.24 11.57
CA SER A 79 -26.57 7.69 11.46
C SER A 79 -25.55 8.31 10.51
N ILE A 80 -25.93 9.40 9.83
CA ILE A 80 -25.05 10.14 8.90
C ILE A 80 -23.76 10.55 9.62
N HIS A 81 -23.88 11.02 10.86
CA HIS A 81 -22.74 11.42 11.69
C HIS A 81 -21.76 10.26 11.93
N MET A 82 -22.26 9.06 12.28
CA MET A 82 -21.40 7.90 12.49
C MET A 82 -20.70 7.47 11.20
N CYS A 83 -21.39 7.53 10.05
CA CYS A 83 -20.80 7.21 8.77
C CYS A 83 -19.68 8.20 8.38
N GLN A 84 -19.87 9.49 8.66
CA GLN A 84 -18.85 10.51 8.46
C GLN A 84 -17.61 10.26 9.32
N VAL A 85 -17.79 9.89 10.59
CA VAL A 85 -16.69 9.53 11.47
C VAL A 85 -15.94 8.31 10.95
N ILE A 86 -16.65 7.25 10.55
CA ILE A 86 -16.01 6.03 10.03
C ILE A 86 -15.26 6.31 8.73
N TYR A 87 -15.86 7.03 7.77
CA TYR A 87 -15.16 7.38 6.52
C TYR A 87 -13.92 8.24 6.75
N SER A 88 -14.01 9.19 7.67
CA SER A 88 -12.86 10.01 8.07
C SER A 88 -11.74 9.13 8.63
N ILE A 89 -12.05 8.28 9.63
CA ILE A 89 -11.11 7.33 10.22
C ILE A 89 -10.51 6.44 9.13
N ASN A 90 -11.33 5.88 8.24
CA ASN A 90 -10.85 4.95 7.23
C ASN A 90 -9.95 5.60 6.17
N THR A 91 -10.22 6.87 5.85
CA THR A 91 -9.35 7.67 4.98
C THR A 91 -7.98 7.86 5.61
N TYR A 92 -7.91 8.17 6.91
CA TYR A 92 -6.64 8.29 7.63
C TYR A 92 -5.91 6.95 7.76
N LEU A 93 -6.63 5.86 8.08
CA LEU A 93 -6.04 4.51 8.15
C LEU A 93 -5.49 4.06 6.79
N GLY A 94 -6.26 4.25 5.72
CA GLY A 94 -5.84 3.92 4.36
C GLY A 94 -4.62 4.71 3.92
N GLY A 95 -4.60 6.02 4.17
CA GLY A 95 -3.43 6.86 3.91
C GLY A 95 -2.20 6.42 4.70
N PHE A 96 -2.38 6.10 5.99
CA PHE A 96 -1.30 5.61 6.83
C PHE A 96 -0.72 4.26 6.35
N ILE A 97 -1.58 3.32 5.94
CA ILE A 97 -1.16 2.04 5.34
C ILE A 97 -0.31 2.28 4.09
N VAL A 98 -0.76 3.15 3.18
CA VAL A 98 -0.03 3.47 1.95
C VAL A 98 1.32 4.13 2.26
N VAL A 99 1.37 5.10 3.18
CA VAL A 99 2.65 5.73 3.58
C VAL A 99 3.62 4.71 4.17
N CYS A 100 3.13 3.80 5.03
CA CYS A 100 3.97 2.72 5.56
C CYS A 100 4.45 1.77 4.45
N ALA A 101 3.60 1.47 3.46
CA ALA A 101 3.96 0.65 2.32
C ALA A 101 5.06 1.29 1.46
N GLU A 102 4.90 2.58 1.13
CA GLU A 102 5.89 3.37 0.40
C GLU A 102 7.23 3.44 1.14
N ALA A 103 7.19 3.63 2.47
CA ALA A 103 8.40 3.62 3.29
C ALA A 103 9.15 2.29 3.19
N VAL A 104 8.44 1.15 3.15
CA VAL A 104 9.08 -0.17 2.97
C VAL A 104 9.74 -0.29 1.60
N PHE A 105 9.06 0.16 0.53
CA PHE A 105 9.65 0.15 -0.80
C PHE A 105 10.90 1.04 -0.88
N LEU A 106 10.84 2.22 -0.28
CA LEU A 106 11.95 3.18 -0.23
C LEU A 106 13.15 2.62 0.55
N ILE A 107 12.93 2.02 1.73
CA ILE A 107 13.98 1.36 2.53
C ILE A 107 14.69 0.29 1.70
N ARG A 108 13.93 -0.49 0.92
CA ARG A 108 14.50 -1.54 0.06
C ARG A 108 15.36 -0.98 -1.05
N VAL A 109 14.92 0.08 -1.71
CA VAL A 109 15.75 0.76 -2.72
C VAL A 109 17.02 1.29 -2.06
N CYS A 110 16.93 1.98 -0.92
CA CYS A 110 18.10 2.43 -0.17
C CYS A 110 19.08 1.28 0.16
N ALA A 111 18.56 0.11 0.51
CA ALA A 111 19.39 -1.06 0.77
C ALA A 111 20.09 -1.62 -0.47
N ILE A 112 19.41 -1.68 -1.63
CA ILE A 112 20.02 -2.08 -2.90
C ILE A 112 21.15 -1.10 -3.29
N TRP A 113 21.03 0.17 -2.90
CA TRP A 113 22.06 1.19 -3.05
C TRP A 113 23.13 1.18 -1.94
N GLY A 114 23.03 0.27 -0.96
CA GLY A 114 23.98 0.12 0.14
C GLY A 114 23.97 1.32 1.10
N PHE A 115 22.81 1.95 1.33
CA PHE A 115 22.63 3.10 2.21
C PHE A 115 23.65 4.23 1.99
N ARG A 116 24.03 4.48 0.73
CA ARG A 116 24.85 5.64 0.40
C ARG A 116 24.18 6.92 0.90
N ARG A 117 24.90 7.71 1.70
CA ARG A 117 24.38 8.92 2.37
C ARG A 117 23.64 9.84 1.41
N SER A 118 24.16 10.05 0.20
CA SER A 118 23.52 10.90 -0.83
C SER A 118 22.13 10.41 -1.23
N VAL A 119 21.94 9.10 -1.39
CA VAL A 119 20.66 8.49 -1.79
C VAL A 119 19.66 8.58 -0.65
N VAL A 120 20.11 8.28 0.57
CA VAL A 120 19.27 8.37 1.77
C VAL A 120 18.81 9.81 1.99
N VAL A 121 19.73 10.79 1.92
CA VAL A 121 19.40 12.22 2.06
C VAL A 121 18.41 12.67 0.98
N LEU A 122 18.62 12.29 -0.27
CA LEU A 122 17.70 12.62 -1.36
C LEU A 122 16.30 12.09 -1.07
N PHE A 123 16.15 10.81 -0.71
CA PHE A 123 14.86 10.23 -0.41
C PHE A 123 14.22 10.78 0.86
N SER A 124 15.01 11.11 1.88
CA SER A 124 14.49 11.76 3.10
C SER A 124 13.94 13.16 2.79
N ILE A 125 14.63 13.95 1.97
CA ILE A 125 14.17 15.27 1.55
C ILE A 125 12.91 15.14 0.67
N SER A 126 12.93 14.29 -0.35
CA SER A 126 11.76 14.05 -1.20
C SER A 126 10.56 13.53 -0.41
N GLY A 127 10.78 12.58 0.52
CA GLY A 127 9.74 12.07 1.40
C GLY A 127 9.14 13.15 2.28
N LEU A 128 9.96 14.01 2.88
CA LEU A 128 9.48 15.15 3.65
C LEU A 128 8.65 16.11 2.79
N MET A 129 9.10 16.40 1.57
CA MET A 129 8.37 17.23 0.61
C MET A 129 7.01 16.64 0.22
N TYR A 130 6.92 15.33 -0.01
CA TYR A 130 5.65 14.68 -0.35
C TYR A 130 4.68 14.66 0.84
N VAL A 131 5.18 14.38 2.05
CA VAL A 131 4.36 14.39 3.27
C VAL A 131 3.85 15.80 3.57
N THR A 132 4.71 16.83 3.46
CA THR A 132 4.27 18.22 3.67
C THR A 132 3.28 18.67 2.61
N ALA A 133 3.49 18.32 1.34
CA ALA A 133 2.51 18.61 0.29
C ALA A 133 1.16 17.95 0.57
N ALA A 134 1.14 16.68 0.98
CA ALA A 134 -0.09 15.96 1.31
C ALA A 134 -0.81 16.58 2.52
N THR A 135 -0.10 16.94 3.58
CA THR A 135 -0.71 17.57 4.77
C THR A 135 -1.26 18.96 4.48
N VAL A 136 -0.57 19.75 3.64
CA VAL A 136 -1.05 21.07 3.19
C VAL A 136 -2.34 20.92 2.38
N VAL A 137 -2.39 19.97 1.43
CA VAL A 137 -3.59 19.69 0.62
C VAL A 137 -4.76 19.29 1.51
N LEU A 138 -4.54 18.39 2.47
CA LEU A 138 -5.55 17.99 3.45
C LEU A 138 -6.01 19.13 4.36
N SER A 139 -5.11 20.07 4.68
CA SER A 139 -5.42 21.21 5.57
C SER A 139 -6.21 22.32 4.87
N ILE A 140 -5.88 22.60 3.59
CA ILE A 140 -6.56 23.62 2.78
C ILE A 140 -7.97 23.17 2.43
N ILE A 141 -8.15 21.88 2.12
CA ILE A 141 -9.44 21.34 1.69
C ILE A 141 -10.20 20.77 2.90
N ARG A 142 -10.52 21.66 3.84
CA ARG A 142 -11.21 21.34 5.10
C ARG A 142 -12.72 21.09 4.93
N SER A 143 -13.23 21.09 3.70
CA SER A 143 -14.63 20.83 3.41
C SER A 143 -14.87 19.32 3.48
N PRO A 144 -15.61 18.81 4.48
CA PRO A 144 -15.93 17.40 4.53
C PRO A 144 -16.71 17.02 3.26
N PRO A 145 -16.47 15.82 2.69
CA PRO A 145 -17.28 15.33 1.59
C PRO A 145 -18.75 15.32 2.03
N THR A 146 -19.66 15.72 1.15
CA THR A 146 -21.09 15.71 1.44
C THR A 146 -21.57 14.26 1.52
N ILE A 147 -21.90 13.80 2.72
CA ILE A 147 -22.42 12.44 2.93
C ILE A 147 -23.94 12.48 2.90
N THR A 148 -24.53 11.77 1.94
CA THR A 148 -25.98 11.67 1.77
C THR A 148 -26.46 10.29 2.24
N LYS A 149 -27.68 10.21 2.76
CA LYS A 149 -28.32 8.91 2.99
C LYS A 149 -28.47 8.18 1.67
N SER A 150 -28.20 6.87 1.67
CA SER A 150 -28.46 6.06 0.49
C SER A 150 -29.97 6.01 0.23
N PRO A 151 -30.43 6.26 -1.00
CA PRO A 151 -31.84 6.07 -1.36
C PRO A 151 -32.26 4.58 -1.34
N ILE A 152 -31.31 3.66 -1.18
CA ILE A 152 -31.52 2.21 -1.19
C ILE A 152 -31.14 1.64 0.19
N PRO A 153 -31.97 0.81 0.84
CA PRO A 153 -31.76 0.29 2.21
C PRO A 153 -30.62 -0.73 2.35
N VAL A 154 -29.70 -0.79 1.38
CA VAL A 154 -28.60 -1.77 1.31
C VAL A 154 -27.28 -1.22 1.82
N THR A 155 -27.11 0.11 1.90
CA THR A 155 -25.93 0.76 2.49
C THR A 155 -26.37 1.96 3.32
N SER A 156 -25.69 2.23 4.44
CA SER A 156 -26.10 3.32 5.32
C SER A 156 -25.97 4.70 4.69
N CYS A 157 -24.84 5.02 4.06
CA CYS A 157 -24.61 6.35 3.48
C CYS A 157 -23.68 6.32 2.26
N LEU A 158 -23.85 7.32 1.39
CA LEU A 158 -23.03 7.56 0.22
C LEU A 158 -22.17 8.80 0.46
N GLU A 159 -20.85 8.66 0.32
CA GLU A 159 -19.93 9.79 0.28
C GLU A 159 -20.06 10.42 -1.12
N THR A 160 -20.30 11.73 -1.18
CA THR A 160 -20.45 12.45 -2.45
C THR A 160 -19.55 13.68 -2.35
N GLY A 161 -18.42 13.72 -3.05
CA GLY A 161 -17.64 14.96 -3.21
C GLY A 161 -16.14 14.89 -2.87
N SER A 162 -15.43 15.84 -3.48
CA SER A 162 -13.98 16.12 -3.45
C SER A 162 -13.06 15.27 -4.34
N ASP A 163 -13.49 15.00 -5.57
CA ASP A 163 -12.67 14.37 -6.64
C ASP A 163 -11.31 15.08 -6.84
N LYS A 164 -11.29 16.41 -6.76
CA LYS A 164 -10.06 17.20 -6.97
C LYS A 164 -9.01 16.95 -5.89
N THR A 165 -9.42 16.86 -4.62
CA THR A 165 -8.52 16.56 -3.49
C THR A 165 -7.89 15.20 -3.66
N ILE A 166 -8.71 14.21 -4.00
CA ILE A 166 -8.28 12.83 -4.23
C ILE A 166 -7.26 12.80 -5.37
N ILE A 167 -7.55 13.43 -6.51
CA ILE A 167 -6.61 13.52 -7.64
C ILE A 167 -5.27 14.11 -7.20
N ILE A 168 -5.26 15.22 -6.46
CA ILE A 168 -4.00 15.88 -6.04
C ILE A 168 -3.18 14.96 -5.13
N LEU A 169 -3.79 14.33 -4.13
CA LEU A 169 -3.10 13.39 -3.23
C LEU A 169 -2.53 12.20 -3.99
N TYR A 170 -3.27 11.69 -4.96
CA TYR A 170 -2.84 10.59 -5.81
C TYR A 170 -1.72 10.98 -6.77
N VAL A 171 -1.71 12.20 -7.29
CA VAL A 171 -0.59 12.71 -8.10
C VAL A 171 0.69 12.79 -7.26
N ILE A 172 0.59 13.24 -6.01
CA ILE A 172 1.73 13.26 -5.07
C ILE A 172 2.23 11.83 -4.82
N LEU A 173 1.32 10.87 -4.59
CA LEU A 173 1.66 9.47 -4.40
C LEU A 173 2.36 8.87 -5.64
N VAL A 174 1.79 9.05 -6.84
CA VAL A 174 2.37 8.57 -8.10
C VAL A 174 3.75 9.19 -8.34
N ALA A 175 3.95 10.47 -8.01
CA ALA A 175 5.26 11.09 -8.13
C ALA A 175 6.30 10.38 -7.23
N ALA A 176 5.93 10.02 -6.00
CA ALA A 176 6.79 9.26 -5.09
C ALA A 176 7.07 7.85 -5.62
N GLU A 177 6.05 7.13 -6.09
CA GLU A 177 6.18 5.79 -6.69
C GLU A 177 7.12 5.82 -7.90
N ILE A 178 6.95 6.79 -8.81
CA ILE A 178 7.82 6.97 -9.99
C ILE A 178 9.25 7.24 -9.55
N GLN A 179 9.48 8.09 -8.54
CA GLN A 179 10.83 8.34 -8.04
C GLN A 179 11.49 7.03 -7.56
N ILE A 180 10.79 6.24 -6.74
CA ILE A 180 11.31 4.96 -6.24
C ILE A 180 11.57 3.99 -7.41
N TRP A 181 10.63 3.92 -8.36
CA TRP A 181 10.70 3.04 -9.53
C TRP A 181 11.88 3.39 -10.46
N VAL A 182 12.08 4.67 -10.77
CA VAL A 182 13.19 5.15 -11.61
C VAL A 182 14.54 4.83 -10.96
N PHE A 183 14.69 5.04 -9.65
CA PHE A 183 15.93 4.71 -8.94
C PHE A 183 16.20 3.21 -8.87
N ALA A 184 15.15 2.40 -8.71
CA ALA A 184 15.26 0.94 -8.75
C ALA A 184 15.67 0.47 -10.16
N LEU A 185 15.03 0.99 -11.21
CA LEU A 185 15.33 0.66 -12.61
C LEU A 185 16.75 1.09 -13.01
N TYR A 186 17.16 2.31 -12.66
CA TYR A 186 18.51 2.80 -12.93
C TYR A 186 19.56 1.87 -12.35
N LYS A 187 19.34 1.38 -11.13
CA LYS A 187 20.27 0.47 -10.46
C LYS A 187 20.37 -0.88 -11.16
N VAL A 188 19.26 -1.41 -11.67
CA VAL A 188 19.24 -2.63 -12.51
C VAL A 188 20.04 -2.40 -13.79
N ALA A 189 19.74 -1.32 -14.51
CA ALA A 189 20.40 -1.00 -15.77
C ALA A 189 21.91 -0.78 -15.58
N ALA A 190 22.31 -0.03 -14.54
CA ALA A 190 23.71 0.19 -14.21
C ALA A 190 24.43 -1.11 -13.80
N SER A 191 23.76 -2.01 -13.08
CA SER A 191 24.32 -3.31 -12.71
C SER A 191 24.52 -4.22 -13.94
N TYR A 192 23.57 -4.19 -14.88
CA TYR A 192 23.65 -4.93 -16.13
C TYR A 192 24.81 -4.41 -17.00
N TRP A 193 24.91 -3.09 -17.14
CA TRP A 193 25.92 -2.43 -17.96
C TRP A 193 27.34 -2.59 -17.44
N HIS A 194 27.58 -2.38 -16.13
CA HIS A 194 28.94 -2.32 -15.61
C HIS A 194 29.56 -3.67 -15.27
N ARG A 195 28.76 -4.70 -14.95
CA ARG A 195 29.33 -5.88 -14.29
C ARG A 195 29.21 -7.18 -15.04
N GLY A 196 28.32 -7.39 -16.02
CA GLY A 196 28.19 -8.68 -16.73
C GLY A 196 28.01 -9.93 -15.83
N VAL A 197 27.95 -9.78 -14.50
CA VAL A 197 28.10 -10.84 -13.48
C VAL A 197 26.85 -10.88 -12.62
N ARG A 198 25.90 -11.71 -13.08
CA ARG A 198 25.49 -13.01 -12.52
C ARG A 198 25.30 -13.19 -11.00
N ASN A 199 24.98 -12.15 -10.24
CA ASN A 199 24.33 -12.38 -8.95
C ASN A 199 22.83 -12.65 -9.17
N ARG A 200 22.50 -13.87 -9.62
CA ARG A 200 21.11 -14.35 -9.84
C ARG A 200 20.19 -14.00 -8.68
N LEU A 201 20.73 -14.00 -7.47
CA LEU A 201 20.02 -13.67 -6.24
C LEU A 201 19.66 -12.18 -6.11
N LEU A 202 20.57 -11.28 -6.48
CA LEU A 202 20.32 -9.83 -6.49
C LEU A 202 19.34 -9.49 -7.62
N GLU A 203 19.55 -10.09 -8.79
CA GLU A 203 18.68 -9.96 -9.95
C GLU A 203 17.26 -10.43 -9.64
N GLN A 204 17.10 -11.61 -9.04
CA GLN A 204 15.80 -12.14 -8.66
C GLN A 204 15.14 -11.28 -7.59
N LEU A 205 15.88 -10.81 -6.57
CA LEU A 205 15.30 -9.92 -5.55
C LEU A 205 14.81 -8.60 -6.16
N ILE A 206 15.58 -8.01 -7.07
CA ILE A 206 15.20 -6.76 -7.72
C ILE A 206 14.01 -6.98 -8.65
N HIS A 207 13.97 -8.08 -9.41
CA HIS A 207 12.86 -8.39 -10.31
C HIS A 207 11.52 -8.51 -9.55
N HIS A 208 11.51 -9.21 -8.42
CA HIS A 208 10.32 -9.30 -7.57
C HIS A 208 9.92 -7.91 -7.05
N ASN A 209 10.87 -7.13 -6.54
CA ASN A 209 10.61 -5.77 -6.05
C ASN A 209 10.04 -4.84 -7.13
N MET A 210 10.57 -4.92 -8.35
CA MET A 210 10.10 -4.12 -9.50
C MET A 210 8.67 -4.47 -9.90
N ILE A 211 8.31 -5.76 -9.93
CA ILE A 211 6.93 -6.19 -10.21
C ILE A 211 5.97 -5.59 -9.19
N TYR A 212 6.30 -5.68 -7.89
CA TYR A 212 5.45 -5.14 -6.83
C TYR A 212 5.27 -3.61 -6.95
N LEU A 213 6.36 -2.88 -7.21
CA LEU A 213 6.31 -1.44 -7.45
C LEU A 213 5.47 -1.07 -8.68
N THR A 214 5.65 -1.78 -9.80
CA THR A 214 4.88 -1.57 -11.01
C THR A 214 3.39 -1.85 -10.78
N CYS A 215 3.05 -2.90 -10.04
CA CYS A 215 1.65 -3.17 -9.68
C CYS A 215 1.04 -2.01 -8.88
N GLY A 216 1.74 -1.50 -7.85
CA GLY A 216 1.30 -0.35 -7.06
C GLY A 216 1.02 0.89 -7.94
N LEU A 217 2.01 1.24 -8.78
CA LEU A 217 1.92 2.36 -9.72
C LEU A 217 0.73 2.25 -10.69
N VAL A 218 0.46 1.06 -11.22
CA VAL A 218 -0.69 0.83 -12.12
C VAL A 218 -2.02 1.06 -11.39
N PHE A 219 -2.15 0.61 -10.14
CA PHE A 219 -3.35 0.89 -9.34
C PHE A 219 -3.51 2.38 -9.06
N SER A 220 -2.43 3.07 -8.65
CA SER A 220 -2.42 4.51 -8.39
C SER A 220 -2.82 5.32 -9.64
N LEU A 221 -2.25 4.99 -10.81
CA LEU A 221 -2.64 5.60 -12.08
C LEU A 221 -4.09 5.27 -12.46
N GLY A 222 -4.54 4.05 -12.17
CA GLY A 222 -5.93 3.64 -12.37
C GLY A 222 -6.91 4.48 -11.57
N VAL A 223 -6.60 4.80 -10.31
CA VAL A 223 -7.41 5.71 -9.49
C VAL A 223 -7.46 7.12 -10.09
N ILE A 224 -6.32 7.67 -10.53
CA ILE A 224 -6.28 8.99 -11.17
C ILE A 224 -7.12 8.98 -12.45
N LEU A 225 -6.94 7.99 -13.32
CA LEU A 225 -7.62 7.89 -14.59
C LEU A 225 -9.13 7.74 -14.41
N THR A 226 -9.56 6.87 -13.50
CA THR A 226 -10.99 6.69 -13.20
C THR A 226 -11.61 7.93 -12.59
N THR A 227 -10.92 8.61 -11.67
CA THR A 227 -11.41 9.86 -11.08
C THR A 227 -11.50 10.98 -12.13
N ALA A 228 -10.54 11.08 -13.05
CA ALA A 228 -10.52 12.12 -14.08
C ALA A 228 -11.55 11.88 -15.21
N ARG A 229 -11.85 10.62 -15.52
CA ARG A 229 -12.72 10.23 -16.65
C ARG A 229 -14.18 10.02 -16.25
N LEU A 230 -14.43 9.55 -15.03
CA LEU A 230 -15.76 9.18 -14.56
C LEU A 230 -16.39 10.29 -13.71
N ASN A 231 -16.46 11.52 -14.23
CA ASN A 231 -17.16 12.67 -13.59
C ASN A 231 -18.71 12.52 -13.57
N VAL A 232 -19.24 11.30 -13.70
CA VAL A 232 -20.67 11.01 -13.74
C VAL A 232 -21.13 10.49 -12.37
N SER A 233 -22.42 10.62 -12.04
CA SER A 233 -23.05 10.25 -10.76
C SER A 233 -22.69 8.87 -10.18
N TYR A 234 -22.19 7.92 -10.99
CA TYR A 234 -21.77 6.57 -10.57
C TYR A 234 -20.25 6.42 -10.35
N GLY A 235 -19.45 7.35 -10.87
CA GLY A 235 -17.99 7.26 -10.87
C GLY A 235 -17.39 7.25 -9.47
N PHE A 236 -18.01 7.96 -8.53
CA PHE A 236 -17.56 8.01 -7.15
C PHE A 236 -17.49 6.62 -6.49
N MET A 237 -18.47 5.73 -6.75
CA MET A 237 -18.49 4.38 -6.17
C MET A 237 -17.34 3.52 -6.69
N ILE A 238 -17.09 3.60 -8.00
CA ILE A 238 -16.00 2.87 -8.67
C ILE A 238 -14.66 3.39 -8.18
N VAL A 239 -14.50 4.71 -8.06
CA VAL A 239 -13.28 5.35 -7.54
C VAL A 239 -13.02 4.92 -6.09
N ARG A 240 -14.05 4.89 -5.24
CA ARG A 240 -13.94 4.41 -3.86
C ARG A 240 -13.49 2.94 -3.81
N PHE A 241 -14.10 2.09 -4.63
CA PHE A 241 -13.72 0.68 -4.71
C PHE A 241 -12.26 0.51 -5.12
N LEU A 242 -11.81 1.23 -6.16
CA LEU A 242 -10.42 1.20 -6.62
C LEU A 242 -9.44 1.69 -5.55
N ARG A 243 -9.79 2.74 -4.81
CA ARG A 243 -9.00 3.22 -3.67
C ARG A 243 -8.86 2.14 -2.59
N ASN A 244 -9.97 1.51 -2.19
CA ASN A 244 -9.94 0.45 -1.19
C ASN A 244 -9.11 -0.75 -1.64
N TRP A 245 -9.22 -1.11 -2.92
CA TRP A 245 -8.42 -2.15 -3.54
C TRP A 245 -6.95 -1.81 -3.54
N GLN A 246 -6.59 -0.58 -3.91
CA GLN A 246 -5.21 -0.14 -3.93
C GLN A 246 -4.58 -0.22 -2.53
N VAL A 247 -5.26 0.27 -1.50
CA VAL A 247 -4.76 0.21 -0.10
C VAL A 247 -4.49 -1.25 0.29
N THR A 248 -5.47 -2.13 0.00
CA THR A 248 -5.37 -3.57 0.31
C THR A 248 -4.23 -4.23 -0.47
N VAL A 249 -4.10 -3.92 -1.76
CA VAL A 249 -3.02 -4.41 -2.62
C VAL A 249 -1.67 -3.94 -2.08
N HIS A 250 -1.49 -2.67 -1.75
CA HIS A 250 -0.23 -2.17 -1.17
C HIS A 250 0.17 -2.93 0.09
N ALA A 251 -0.77 -3.09 1.03
CA ALA A 251 -0.54 -3.88 2.24
C ALA A 251 -0.19 -5.35 1.92
N PHE A 252 -0.87 -5.94 0.94
CA PHE A 252 -0.65 -7.33 0.53
C PHE A 252 0.71 -7.54 -0.13
N LEU A 253 1.09 -6.65 -1.05
CA LEU A 253 2.38 -6.70 -1.73
C LEU A 253 3.51 -6.54 -0.69
N VAL A 254 3.38 -5.57 0.23
CA VAL A 254 4.39 -5.34 1.28
C VAL A 254 4.53 -6.54 2.21
N THR A 255 3.43 -7.11 2.69
CA THR A 255 3.47 -8.27 3.60
C THR A 255 4.05 -9.51 2.94
N LYS A 256 3.64 -9.83 1.69
CA LYS A 256 4.21 -10.94 0.91
C LYS A 256 5.69 -10.74 0.63
N MET A 257 6.06 -9.53 0.22
CA MET A 257 7.41 -9.17 -0.11
C MET A 257 8.33 -9.29 1.13
N TYR A 258 7.84 -8.90 2.31
CA TYR A 258 8.59 -9.02 3.56
C TYR A 258 8.84 -10.49 3.93
N ARG A 259 7.79 -11.31 3.91
CA ARG A 259 7.88 -12.73 4.23
C ARG A 259 8.76 -13.49 3.25
N GLY A 260 8.65 -13.16 1.95
CA GLY A 260 9.50 -13.74 0.91
C GLY A 260 10.99 -13.48 1.17
N LEU A 261 11.33 -12.26 1.58
CA LEU A 261 12.70 -11.88 1.93
C LEU A 261 13.20 -12.63 3.16
N TRP A 262 12.40 -12.67 4.23
CA TRP A 262 12.76 -13.41 5.44
C TRP A 262 12.98 -14.90 5.19
N ARG A 263 12.11 -15.55 4.40
CA ARG A 263 12.30 -16.96 4.00
C ARG A 263 13.55 -17.17 3.15
N ALA A 264 13.91 -16.21 2.30
CA ALA A 264 15.12 -16.28 1.49
C ALA A 264 16.37 -16.15 2.37
N ASP A 265 16.36 -15.21 3.31
CA ASP A 265 17.45 -14.99 4.26
C ASP A 265 17.66 -16.19 5.18
N ARG A 266 16.58 -16.74 5.76
CA ARG A 266 16.65 -17.95 6.58
C ARG A 266 17.20 -19.16 5.82
N ARG A 267 16.84 -19.32 4.54
CA ARG A 267 17.40 -20.38 3.69
C ARG A 267 18.90 -20.19 3.45
N ARG A 268 19.38 -18.94 3.32
CA ARG A 268 20.81 -18.67 3.20
C ARG A 268 21.57 -18.91 4.48
N ALA A 269 21.05 -18.49 5.63
CA ALA A 269 21.67 -18.73 6.92
C ALA A 269 21.87 -20.24 7.19
N LEU A 270 21.00 -21.10 6.64
CA LEU A 270 21.15 -22.56 6.72
C LEU A 270 22.16 -23.14 5.73
N LEU A 271 22.43 -22.47 4.60
CA LEU A 271 23.31 -22.96 3.52
C LEU A 271 24.74 -22.40 3.61
N GLU A 272 24.91 -21.17 4.09
CA GLU A 272 26.20 -20.46 4.16
C GLU A 272 26.27 -19.63 5.45
N PRO A 273 26.68 -20.23 6.59
CA PRO A 273 26.70 -19.56 7.89
C PRO A 273 27.66 -18.35 7.98
N ASP A 274 28.66 -18.25 7.08
CA ASP A 274 29.69 -17.21 7.09
C ASP A 274 29.48 -16.07 6.07
N SER A 275 28.32 -16.00 5.38
CA SER A 275 28.10 -15.03 4.30
C SER A 275 27.32 -13.78 4.72
N PHE A 276 27.59 -12.66 4.03
CA PHE A 276 26.98 -11.34 4.24
C PHE A 276 25.45 -11.41 4.12
N SER A 277 24.76 -11.21 5.25
CA SER A 277 23.30 -11.24 5.28
C SER A 277 22.73 -10.06 4.50
N LEU A 278 21.91 -10.36 3.49
CA LEU A 278 21.23 -9.38 2.63
C LEU A 278 20.13 -8.60 3.38
N ALA A 279 20.01 -8.88 4.68
CA ALA A 279 18.88 -8.64 5.53
C ALA A 279 19.22 -7.76 6.75
N THR A 280 20.45 -7.81 7.26
CA THR A 280 20.82 -7.03 8.46
C THR A 280 21.07 -5.55 8.20
N PHE A 281 21.11 -5.07 6.95
CA PHE A 281 21.46 -3.68 6.63
C PHE A 281 22.73 -3.16 7.33
N HIS A 282 23.60 -4.09 7.75
CA HIS A 282 24.85 -3.83 8.43
C HIS A 282 25.90 -4.76 7.87
N ALA A 283 27.10 -4.23 7.64
CA ALA A 283 28.26 -5.07 7.43
C ALA A 283 28.58 -5.82 8.74
N ALA A 284 28.95 -7.10 8.62
CA ALA A 284 29.61 -7.81 9.72
C ALA A 284 30.77 -6.95 10.22
N PRO A 285 30.97 -6.78 11.54
CA PRO A 285 32.21 -6.24 12.06
C PRO A 285 33.32 -7.12 11.47
N GLY A 286 34.21 -6.51 10.68
CA GLY A 286 35.36 -7.23 10.16
C GLY A 286 36.03 -7.93 11.32
N VAL A 287 36.22 -9.24 11.18
CA VAL A 287 37.12 -10.00 12.04
C VAL A 287 38.47 -9.32 11.90
N SER A 288 38.79 -8.45 12.85
CA SER A 288 40.13 -7.93 13.03
C SER A 288 41.00 -9.12 13.41
N THR A 289 41.66 -9.66 12.41
CA THR A 289 42.81 -10.56 12.58
C THR A 289 43.76 -9.93 13.59
N GLN A 290 44.00 -10.68 14.65
CA GLN A 290 45.00 -10.42 15.68
C GLN A 290 46.35 -10.10 15.02
N ALA A 291 47.02 -9.08 15.56
CA ALA A 291 48.47 -8.98 15.63
C ALA A 291 48.84 -8.85 17.10
#